data_AF-A0A1G0L8M0-F1
#
_entry.id   AF-A0A1G0L8M0-F1
#
_cell.length_a   1.000
_cell.length_b   1.000
_cell.length_c   1.000
_cell.angle_alpha   90.00
_cell.angle_beta   90.00
_cell.angle_gamma   90.00
#
_symmetry.space_group_name_H-M   'P 1'
#
loop_
_entity.id
_entity.type
_entity.pdbx_description
1 polymer ?
#
loop_
_entity_poly.entity_id
_entity_poly.type
_entity_poly.pdbx_seq_one_letter_code
_entity_poly.pdbx_strand_id
1 'polypeptide(L)'
;MPNGKFPLSVGQTLGFTRKQMETGYLVPTMGNTYSGSSPTGLAAILDVADPGDLILITSFGSGAASDSFVLEAEPPLAERRGRAPTVRSMLDGPRRYLTYGQYAKVRDKIILNE
;
A
#
# COMPACT_ATOMS: atom_id res chain seq x y z
N MET A 1 -5.95 -1.87 3.06
CA MET A 1 -6.82 -1.31 2.01
C MET A 1 -7.50 -2.44 1.26
N PRO A 2 -8.76 -2.78 1.58
CA PRO A 2 -9.42 -3.96 0.99
C PRO A 2 -9.81 -3.78 -0.48
N ASN A 3 -9.98 -2.53 -0.93
CA ASN A 3 -10.29 -2.15 -2.32
C ASN A 3 -10.01 -0.64 -2.49
N GLY A 4 -10.21 -0.11 -3.70
CA GLY A 4 -10.00 1.32 -4.00
C GLY A 4 -10.97 2.29 -3.31
N LYS A 5 -12.19 1.87 -3.01
CA LYS A 5 -13.23 2.77 -2.48
C LYS A 5 -13.09 3.02 -0.98
N PHE A 6 -12.84 1.97 -0.20
CA PHE A 6 -12.97 2.01 1.25
C PHE A 6 -11.96 2.95 1.94
N PRO A 7 -10.65 2.94 1.59
CA PRO A 7 -9.69 3.86 2.20
C PRO A 7 -10.06 5.32 1.99
N LEU A 8 -10.49 5.67 0.76
CA LEU A 8 -10.89 7.03 0.42
C LEU A 8 -12.17 7.45 1.17
N SER A 9 -13.14 6.54 1.29
CA SER A 9 -14.38 6.80 2.04
C SER A 9 -14.11 7.04 3.52
N VAL A 10 -13.29 6.19 4.17
CA VAL A 10 -12.97 6.35 5.60
C VAL A 10 -12.16 7.61 5.82
N GLY A 11 -11.15 7.89 4.99
CA GLY A 11 -10.38 9.12 5.09
C GLY A 11 -11.26 10.36 4.94
N GLN A 12 -12.19 10.37 3.98
CA GLN A 12 -13.16 11.46 3.83
C GLN A 12 -14.05 11.62 5.05
N THR A 13 -14.59 10.52 5.61
CA THR A 13 -15.40 10.55 6.85
C THR A 13 -14.62 11.12 8.04
N LEU A 14 -13.32 10.85 8.11
CA LEU A 14 -12.42 11.36 9.16
C LEU A 14 -11.85 12.76 8.86
N GLY A 15 -12.22 13.38 7.74
CA GLY A 15 -11.80 14.74 7.39
C GLY A 15 -10.46 14.86 6.65
N PHE A 16 -9.88 13.75 6.18
CA PHE A 16 -8.68 13.78 5.36
C PHE A 16 -8.98 14.17 3.91
N THR A 17 -8.10 14.98 3.34
CA THR A 17 -8.14 15.35 1.92
C THR A 17 -7.59 14.23 1.04
N ARG A 18 -8.00 14.18 -0.23
CA ARG A 18 -7.45 13.23 -1.20
C ARG A 18 -5.93 13.36 -1.34
N LYS A 19 -5.41 14.59 -1.33
CA LYS A 19 -3.97 14.88 -1.44
C LYS A 19 -3.17 14.25 -0.29
N GLN A 20 -3.69 14.27 0.94
CA GLN A 20 -3.04 13.63 2.10
C GLN A 20 -2.99 12.10 1.99
N MET A 21 -3.92 11.48 1.26
CA MET A 21 -4.00 10.02 1.13
C MET A 21 -3.31 9.45 -0.11
N GLU A 22 -3.13 10.26 -1.15
CA GLU A 22 -2.79 9.80 -2.51
C GLU A 22 -1.51 8.96 -2.56
N THR A 23 -0.46 9.37 -1.85
CA THR A 23 0.83 8.68 -1.82
C THR A 23 0.72 7.26 -1.25
N GLY A 24 -0.02 7.08 -0.15
CA GLY A 24 -0.23 5.77 0.47
C GLY A 24 -1.32 4.93 -0.21
N TYR A 25 -2.09 5.51 -1.13
CA TYR A 25 -3.24 4.89 -1.80
C TYR A 25 -2.82 4.03 -3.00
N LEU A 26 -2.21 2.87 -2.70
CA LEU A 26 -1.59 1.99 -3.72
C LEU A 26 -2.54 0.93 -4.31
N VAL A 27 -3.62 0.62 -3.60
CA VAL A 27 -4.53 -0.49 -3.90
C VAL A 27 -5.07 -0.54 -5.34
N PRO A 28 -5.29 0.58 -6.10
CA PRO A 28 -5.75 0.48 -7.49
C PRO A 28 -4.75 -0.19 -8.43
N THR A 29 -3.46 -0.17 -8.08
CA THR A 29 -2.39 -0.73 -8.93
C THR A 29 -1.74 -1.97 -8.33
N MET A 30 -1.74 -2.08 -7.00
CA MET A 30 -1.12 -3.19 -6.27
C MET A 30 -2.11 -4.31 -5.92
N GLY A 31 -3.41 -4.00 -5.82
CA GLY A 31 -4.40 -4.89 -5.21
C GLY A 31 -4.30 -4.94 -3.68
N ASN A 32 -5.04 -5.87 -3.07
CA ASN A 32 -5.09 -6.05 -1.62
C ASN A 32 -4.04 -7.08 -1.16
N THR A 33 -2.99 -6.61 -0.49
CA THR A 33 -1.92 -7.45 0.09
C THR A 33 -2.16 -7.82 1.56
N TYR A 34 -3.41 -7.74 2.04
CA TYR A 34 -3.82 -8.11 3.40
C TYR A 34 -2.97 -7.36 4.45
N SER A 35 -2.27 -8.09 5.32
CA SER A 35 -1.41 -7.53 6.36
C SER A 35 -0.28 -6.66 5.80
N GLY A 36 0.12 -6.86 4.54
CA GLY A 36 1.09 -6.02 3.85
C GLY A 36 0.52 -4.69 3.34
N SER A 37 -0.80 -4.49 3.39
CA SER A 37 -1.43 -3.35 2.72
C SER A 37 -1.11 -2.01 3.37
N SER A 38 -1.23 -1.89 4.70
CA SER A 38 -0.88 -0.65 5.40
C SER A 38 0.64 -0.42 5.47
N PRO A 39 1.50 -1.42 5.76
CA PRO A 39 2.96 -1.23 5.72
C PRO A 39 3.48 -0.78 4.35
N THR A 40 2.95 -1.31 3.24
CA THR A 40 3.40 -0.91 1.90
C THR A 40 2.97 0.52 1.58
N GLY A 41 1.78 0.95 2.03
CA GLY A 41 1.35 2.35 1.93
C GLY A 41 2.26 3.28 2.74
N LEU A 42 2.64 2.89 3.96
CA LEU A 42 3.60 3.65 4.77
C LEU A 42 4.97 3.73 4.08
N ALA A 43 5.49 2.63 3.54
CA ALA A 43 6.76 2.63 2.81
C ALA A 43 6.74 3.61 1.63
N ALA A 44 5.64 3.68 0.87
CA ALA A 44 5.49 4.65 -0.22
C ALA A 44 5.45 6.10 0.28
N ILE A 45 4.90 6.36 1.46
CA ILE A 45 4.94 7.69 2.09
C ILE A 45 6.38 8.04 2.51
N LEU A 46 7.09 7.09 3.15
CA LEU A 46 8.47 7.27 3.58
C LEU A 46 9.45 7.47 2.39
N ASP A 47 9.12 6.98 1.20
CA ASP A 47 9.90 7.25 -0.01
C ASP A 47 9.91 8.73 -0.41
N VAL A 48 8.95 9.54 0.06
CA VAL A 48 8.78 10.95 -0.39
C VAL A 48 8.58 12.01 0.72
N ALA A 49 8.28 11.63 1.96
CA ALA A 49 8.02 12.54 3.09
C ALA A 49 9.17 13.51 3.46
N ASP A 50 8.93 14.78 3.73
CA ASP A 50 10.01 15.65 4.21
C ASP A 50 10.19 15.55 5.73
N PRO A 51 11.40 15.80 6.29
CA PRO A 51 11.57 15.88 7.74
C PRO A 51 10.57 16.84 8.38
N GLY A 52 9.92 16.41 9.46
CA GLY A 52 8.81 17.12 10.12
C GLY A 52 7.41 16.76 9.61
N ASP A 53 7.30 15.99 8.52
CA ASP A 53 5.99 15.49 8.07
C ASP A 53 5.39 14.53 9.10
N LEU A 54 4.13 14.78 9.46
CA LEU A 54 3.34 13.90 10.31
C LEU A 54 2.56 12.88 9.48
N ILE A 55 2.70 11.60 9.84
CA ILE A 55 2.12 10.48 9.12
C ILE A 55 1.21 9.70 10.06
N LEU A 56 -0.08 9.65 9.75
CA LEU A 56 -1.02 8.73 10.39
C LEU A 56 -1.16 7.47 9.54
N ILE A 57 -0.94 6.31 10.15
CA ILE A 57 -1.23 5.00 9.57
C ILE A 57 -2.24 4.27 10.46
N THR A 58 -3.29 3.74 9.83
CA THR A 58 -4.29 2.89 10.48
C THR A 58 -4.45 1.58 9.71
N SER A 59 -4.29 0.45 10.40
CA SER A 59 -4.50 -0.89 9.86
C SER A 59 -5.92 -1.39 10.18
N PHE A 60 -6.33 -2.51 9.58
CA PHE A 60 -7.56 -3.20 9.98
C PHE A 60 -7.42 -4.70 9.70
N GLY A 61 -7.75 -5.51 10.71
CA GLY A 61 -7.84 -6.96 10.61
C GLY A 61 -9.26 -7.44 10.93
N SER A 62 -9.82 -8.30 10.08
CA SER A 62 -11.14 -8.91 10.31
C SER A 62 -11.14 -9.80 11.55
N GLY A 63 -12.16 -9.69 12.39
CA GLY A 63 -12.24 -10.37 13.69
C GLY A 63 -12.96 -9.60 14.83
N ALA A 64 -12.72 -8.32 15.10
CA ALA A 64 -11.98 -7.30 14.36
C ALA A 64 -11.11 -6.42 15.29
N ALA A 65 -10.00 -5.92 14.74
CA ALA A 65 -9.09 -5.00 15.41
C ALA A 65 -8.49 -4.00 14.42
N SER A 66 -8.00 -2.88 14.96
CA SER A 66 -7.38 -1.80 14.22
C SER A 66 -6.24 -1.24 15.06
N ASP A 67 -5.06 -1.11 14.45
CA ASP A 67 -3.89 -0.49 15.08
C ASP A 67 -3.59 0.83 14.39
N SER A 68 -3.34 1.89 15.16
CA SER A 68 -3.04 3.21 14.63
C SER A 68 -1.76 3.77 15.22
N PHE A 69 -0.95 4.40 14.38
CA PHE A 69 0.31 5.03 14.76
C PHE A 69 0.40 6.42 14.14
N VAL A 70 0.89 7.37 14.92
CA VAL A 70 1.33 8.67 14.44
C VAL A 70 2.86 8.66 14.45
N LEU A 71 3.45 8.98 13.30
CA LEU A 71 4.89 9.01 13.10
C LEU A 71 5.28 10.40 12.62
N GLU A 72 6.47 10.83 13.01
CA GLU A 72 7.12 12.04 12.48
C GLU A 72 8.32 11.62 11.64
N ALA A 73 8.44 12.16 10.43
CA ALA A 73 9.59 11.90 9.58
C ALA A 73 10.81 12.67 10.10
N GLU A 74 11.92 11.96 10.31
CA GLU A 74 13.14 12.54 10.87
C GLU A 74 14.20 12.82 9.79
N PRO A 75 15.13 13.77 10.00
CA PRO A 75 16.17 14.15 9.03
C PRO A 75 16.96 12.98 8.40
N PRO A 76 17.32 11.90 9.13
CA PRO A 76 18.03 10.76 8.54
C PRO A 76 17.27 10.01 7.44
N LEU A 77 15.96 10.25 7.28
CA LEU A 77 15.16 9.65 6.21
C LEU A 77 15.69 10.06 4.82
N ALA A 78 16.05 11.33 4.64
CA ALA A 78 16.53 11.85 3.37
C ALA A 78 17.81 11.13 2.88
N GLU A 79 18.74 10.84 3.80
CA GLU A 79 20.00 10.14 3.49
C GLU A 79 19.82 8.64 3.23
N ARG A 80 18.68 8.08 3.65
CA ARG A 80 18.33 6.66 3.48
C ARG A 80 17.55 6.41 2.20
N ARG A 81 16.90 7.43 1.64
CA ARG A 81 16.24 7.35 0.33
C ARG A 81 17.24 6.97 -0.76
N GLY A 82 16.78 6.15 -1.71
CA GLY A 82 17.60 5.68 -2.83
C GLY A 82 18.58 4.54 -2.50
N ARG A 83 18.70 4.11 -1.23
CA ARG A 83 19.45 2.89 -0.87
C ARG A 83 18.74 1.59 -1.26
N ALA A 84 17.46 1.68 -1.63
CA ALA A 84 16.64 0.62 -2.18
C ALA A 84 15.68 1.20 -3.23
N PRO A 85 15.10 0.37 -4.12
CA PRO A 85 14.03 0.81 -5.02
C PRO A 85 12.85 1.39 -4.22
N THR A 86 12.23 2.45 -4.74
CA THR A 86 10.99 2.99 -4.15
C THR A 86 9.83 2.06 -4.44
N VAL A 87 8.80 2.07 -3.60
CA VAL A 87 7.56 1.31 -3.82
C VAL A 87 6.96 1.64 -5.19
N ARG A 88 6.98 2.91 -5.57
CA ARG A 88 6.48 3.35 -6.88
C ARG A 88 7.31 2.78 -8.02
N SER A 89 8.63 2.77 -7.92
CA SER A 89 9.51 2.17 -8.94
C SER A 89 9.32 0.66 -9.07
N MET A 90 9.04 -0.05 -7.97
CA MET A 90 8.75 -1.49 -8.01
C MET A 90 7.40 -1.76 -8.66
N LEU A 91 6.38 -0.96 -8.33
CA LEU A 91 5.05 -1.11 -8.94
C LEU A 91 5.08 -0.76 -10.43
N ASP A 92 5.77 0.31 -10.82
CA ASP A 92 5.85 0.78 -12.23
C ASP A 92 6.98 0.12 -13.04
N GLY A 93 7.80 -0.71 -12.40
CA GLY A 93 8.85 -1.50 -13.03
C GLY A 93 8.33 -2.55 -14.03
N PRO A 94 9.17 -3.47 -14.53
CA PRO A 94 8.75 -4.42 -15.56
C PRO A 94 7.61 -5.31 -15.06
N ARG A 95 6.42 -5.14 -15.64
CA ARG A 95 5.23 -5.94 -15.35
C ARG A 95 5.11 -7.06 -16.37
N ARG A 96 4.82 -8.27 -15.90
CA ARG A 96 4.39 -9.38 -16.75
C ARG A 96 2.88 -9.56 -16.61
N TYR A 97 2.13 -9.08 -17.59
CA TYR A 97 0.69 -9.31 -17.65
C TYR A 97 0.42 -10.78 -17.97
N LEU A 98 -0.56 -11.36 -17.26
CA LEU A 98 -0.99 -12.73 -17.42
C LEU A 98 -2.44 -12.74 -17.91
N THR A 99 -2.75 -13.65 -18.83
CA THR A 99 -4.13 -14.06 -19.08
C THR A 99 -4.69 -14.74 -17.84
N TYR A 100 -6.02 -14.83 -17.74
CA TYR A 100 -6.65 -15.50 -16.61
C TYR A 100 -6.20 -16.97 -16.46
N GLY A 101 -6.04 -17.70 -17.57
CA GLY A 101 -5.53 -19.08 -17.55
C GLY A 101 -4.10 -19.20 -17.03
N GLN A 102 -3.21 -18.28 -17.42
CA GLN A 102 -1.84 -18.21 -16.88
C GLN A 102 -1.83 -17.87 -15.39
N TYR A 103 -2.66 -16.91 -14.96
CA TYR A 103 -2.84 -16.57 -13.55
C TYR A 103 -3.34 -17.78 -12.74
N ALA A 104 -4.39 -18.45 -13.22
CA ALA A 104 -4.97 -19.61 -12.55
C ALA A 104 -3.94 -20.74 -12.42
N LYS A 105 -3.11 -20.97 -13.44
CA LYS A 105 -1.98 -21.89 -13.39
C LYS A 105 -0.94 -21.48 -12.34
N VAL A 106 -0.48 -20.22 -12.34
CA VAL A 106 0.56 -19.73 -11.40
C VAL A 106 0.06 -19.71 -9.93
N ARG A 107 -1.25 -19.65 -9.73
CA ARG A 107 -1.88 -19.66 -8.40
C ARG A 107 -2.42 -21.03 -7.99
N ASP A 108 -2.11 -22.08 -8.74
CA ASP A 108 -2.55 -23.46 -8.50
C ASP A 108 -4.08 -23.58 -8.33
N LYS A 109 -4.83 -22.84 -9.14
CA LYS A 109 -6.31 -22.82 -9.13
C LYS A 109 -6.95 -23.81 -10.11
N ILE A 110 -6.16 -24.49 -10.92
CA ILE A 110 -6.66 -25.45 -11.91
C ILE A 110 -6.70 -26.83 -11.25
N ILE A 111 -7.90 -27.33 -11.00
CA ILE A 111 -8.12 -28.70 -10.53
C ILE A 111 -8.29 -29.56 -11.78
N LEU A 112 -7.38 -30.50 -11.99
CA LEU A 112 -7.50 -31.50 -13.05
C LEU A 112 -8.24 -32.70 -12.46
N ASN A 113 -9.21 -33.22 -13.19
CA ASN A 113 -9.75 -34.55 -12.88
C ASN A 113 -8.70 -35.60 -13.23
N GLU A 114 -8.79 -36.75 -12.57
CA GLU A 114 -8.06 -37.97 -12.99
C GLU A 114 -8.47 -38.42 -14.39
#